data_AF-A0A067NEU3-F1
#
_entry.id   AF-A0A067NEU3-F1
#
_cell.length_a   1.000
_cell.length_b   1.000
_cell.length_c   1.000
_cell.angle_alpha   90.00
_cell.angle_beta   90.00
_cell.angle_gamma   90.00
#
_symmetry.space_group_name_H-M   'P 1'
#
loop_
_entity.id
_entity.type
_entity.pdbx_description
1 polymer ?
#
loop_
_entity_poly.entity_id
_entity_poly.type
_entity_poly.pdbx_seq_one_letter_code
_entity_poly.pdbx_strand_id
1 'polypeptide(L)'
;MQIPCARPFTVRSGDTCDGISAEQGVSSFQLAASNFGVIDANCTNIFPGQATCLNCNNVRVVAPGDSCTSIANAAGISVATLVANNPNLGPTCNLLFPGEVSIQP
;
A
#
# COMPACT_ATOMS: atom_id res chain seq x y z
N MET A 1 15.59 -11.21 9.72
CA MET A 1 15.01 -12.47 9.22
C MET A 1 14.11 -12.12 8.05
N GLN A 2 14.44 -12.57 6.84
CA GLN A 2 13.59 -12.36 5.66
C GLN A 2 12.37 -13.29 5.80
N ILE A 3 11.16 -12.73 5.86
CA ILE A 3 9.94 -13.55 5.77
C ILE A 3 9.93 -14.20 4.38
N PRO A 4 9.80 -15.54 4.26
CA PRO A 4 9.71 -16.19 2.97
C PRO A 4 8.48 -15.69 2.22
N CYS A 5 8.65 -15.38 0.94
CA CYS A 5 7.58 -14.77 0.17
C CYS A 5 6.42 -15.75 -0.06
N ALA A 6 5.26 -15.49 0.55
CA ALA A 6 4.09 -16.35 0.41
C ALA A 6 3.34 -16.13 -0.92
N ARG A 7 3.40 -14.93 -1.50
CA ARG A 7 2.72 -14.58 -2.77
C ARG A 7 3.66 -13.78 -3.68
N PRO A 8 4.48 -14.44 -4.52
CA PRO A 8 5.33 -13.74 -5.47
C PRO A 8 4.50 -13.13 -6.60
N PHE A 9 4.90 -11.95 -7.06
CA PHE A 9 4.34 -11.25 -8.21
C PHE A 9 5.45 -10.68 -9.09
N THR A 10 5.29 -10.81 -10.40
CA THR A 10 6.25 -10.27 -11.38
C THR A 10 5.67 -9.02 -12.02
N VAL A 11 6.37 -7.90 -11.84
CA VAL A 11 6.01 -6.59 -12.40
C VAL A 11 5.90 -6.68 -13.92
N ARG A 12 4.81 -6.16 -14.48
CA ARG A 12 4.51 -6.09 -15.90
C ARG A 12 4.86 -4.69 -16.43
N SER A 13 4.91 -4.57 -17.76
CA SER A 13 5.06 -3.25 -18.39
C SER A 13 3.81 -2.41 -18.13
N GLY A 14 4.01 -1.20 -17.59
CA GLY A 14 2.93 -0.27 -17.25
C GLY A 14 2.41 -0.39 -15.82
N ASP A 15 2.88 -1.38 -15.04
CA ASP A 15 2.49 -1.50 -13.64
C ASP A 15 3.02 -0.31 -12.81
N THR A 16 2.18 0.12 -11.86
CA THR A 16 2.57 0.99 -10.74
C THR A 16 2.31 0.25 -9.44
N CYS A 17 2.92 0.68 -8.33
CA CYS A 17 2.66 0.05 -7.06
C CYS A 17 1.20 0.15 -6.62
N ASP A 18 0.54 1.29 -6.85
CA ASP A 18 -0.88 1.46 -6.58
C ASP A 18 -1.74 0.57 -7.49
N GLY A 19 -1.38 0.46 -8.78
CA GLY A 19 -2.08 -0.42 -9.72
C GLY A 19 -1.98 -1.89 -9.34
N ILE A 20 -0.77 -2.37 -9.03
CA ILE A 20 -0.54 -3.73 -8.52
C ILE A 20 -1.32 -3.95 -7.23
N SER A 21 -1.23 -2.99 -6.30
CA SER A 21 -1.88 -3.08 -4.99
C SER A 21 -3.40 -3.17 -5.12
N ALA A 22 -3.98 -2.38 -6.03
CA ALA A 22 -5.41 -2.38 -6.29
C ALA A 22 -5.87 -3.67 -6.98
N GLU A 23 -5.11 -4.18 -7.95
CA GLU A 23 -5.40 -5.44 -8.65
C GLU A 23 -5.28 -6.65 -7.70
N GLN A 24 -4.26 -6.64 -6.83
CA GLN A 24 -3.90 -7.81 -6.02
C GLN A 24 -4.46 -7.79 -4.59
N GLY A 25 -5.13 -6.69 -4.21
CA GLY A 25 -5.75 -6.51 -2.90
C GLY A 25 -4.74 -6.44 -1.76
N VAL A 26 -3.63 -5.72 -1.96
CA VAL A 26 -2.57 -5.49 -0.95
C VAL A 26 -2.33 -4.00 -0.75
N SER A 27 -1.66 -3.59 0.32
CA SER A 27 -1.41 -2.16 0.57
C SER A 27 -0.22 -1.64 -0.22
N SER A 28 -0.35 -0.43 -0.79
CA SER A 28 0.74 0.26 -1.49
C SER A 28 1.95 0.48 -0.59
N PHE A 29 1.73 0.92 0.65
CA PHE A 29 2.80 1.08 1.64
C PHE A 29 3.45 -0.26 1.98
N GLN A 30 2.65 -1.29 2.26
CA GLN A 30 3.21 -2.57 2.67
C GLN A 30 3.84 -3.35 1.52
N LEU A 31 3.49 -3.06 0.27
CA LEU A 31 4.20 -3.55 -0.90
C LEU A 31 5.65 -3.06 -0.87
N ALA A 32 5.89 -1.77 -0.67
CA ALA A 32 7.24 -1.23 -0.51
C ALA A 32 7.94 -1.81 0.75
N ALA A 33 7.26 -1.83 1.89
CA ALA A 33 7.82 -2.31 3.15
C ALA A 33 8.20 -3.80 3.12
N SER A 34 7.38 -4.65 2.50
CA SER A 34 7.63 -6.10 2.37
C SER A 34 8.80 -6.41 1.43
N ASN A 35 9.14 -5.47 0.55
CA ASN A 35 10.23 -5.57 -0.42
C ASN A 35 11.36 -4.59 -0.10
N PHE A 36 11.51 -4.26 1.18
CA PHE A 36 12.55 -3.35 1.66
C PHE A 36 13.94 -3.77 1.17
N GLY A 37 14.73 -2.78 0.75
CA GLY A 37 16.06 -2.98 0.17
C GLY A 37 16.04 -3.23 -1.35
N VAL A 38 14.85 -3.46 -1.94
CA VAL A 38 14.67 -3.58 -3.39
C VAL A 38 13.71 -2.51 -3.91
N ILE A 39 12.57 -2.30 -3.22
CA ILE A 39 11.62 -1.24 -3.52
C ILE A 39 11.84 -0.09 -2.53
N ASP A 40 11.89 1.15 -3.02
CA ASP A 40 12.00 2.34 -2.19
C ASP A 40 10.67 2.68 -1.47
N ALA A 41 10.73 3.50 -0.43
CA ALA A 41 9.56 3.83 0.39
C ALA A 41 8.44 4.56 -0.35
N ASN A 42 8.75 5.22 -1.47
CA ASN A 42 7.79 5.90 -2.34
C ASN A 42 7.32 5.00 -3.49
N CYS A 43 7.85 3.78 -3.58
CA CYS A 43 7.55 2.79 -4.61
C CYS A 43 7.79 3.30 -6.05
N THR A 44 8.86 4.09 -6.24
CA THR A 44 9.16 4.75 -7.53
C THR A 44 10.15 4.01 -8.42
N ASN A 45 10.70 2.89 -7.96
CA ASN A 45 11.83 2.21 -8.59
C ASN A 45 11.52 0.79 -9.10
N ILE A 46 10.25 0.44 -9.31
CA ILE A 46 9.88 -0.86 -9.90
C ILE A 46 10.11 -0.91 -11.41
N PHE A 47 10.41 -2.10 -11.93
CA PHE A 47 10.62 -2.30 -13.38
C PHE A 47 10.05 -3.66 -13.86
N PRO A 48 9.68 -3.77 -15.15
CA PRO A 48 9.12 -5.02 -15.69
C PRO A 48 10.07 -6.21 -15.52
N GLY A 49 9.53 -7.35 -15.12
CA GLY A 49 10.29 -8.56 -14.80
C GLY A 49 10.81 -8.61 -13.36
N GLN A 50 10.72 -7.52 -12.58
CA GLN A 50 11.08 -7.53 -11.18
C GLN A 50 10.16 -8.46 -10.38
N ALA A 51 10.76 -9.37 -9.60
CA ALA A 51 10.04 -10.17 -8.62
C ALA A 51 9.77 -9.34 -7.37
N THR A 52 8.51 -9.33 -6.92
CA THR A 52 8.04 -8.66 -5.72
C THR A 52 7.26 -9.64 -4.87
N CYS A 53 7.22 -9.39 -3.57
CA CYS A 53 6.43 -10.15 -2.64
C CYS A 53 5.21 -9.38 -2.20
N LEU A 54 4.03 -9.99 -2.36
CA LEU A 54 2.76 -9.42 -1.93
C LEU A 54 2.40 -9.98 -0.56
N ASN A 55 2.14 -9.11 0.40
CA ASN A 55 1.68 -9.47 1.75
C ASN A 55 0.49 -8.59 2.15
N CYS A 56 -0.22 -9.08 3.16
CA CYS A 56 -1.36 -8.44 3.82
C CYS A 56 -2.60 -8.28 2.93
N ASN A 57 -3.70 -8.76 3.48
CA ASN A 57 -5.02 -8.68 2.90
C ASN A 57 -5.88 -7.84 3.84
N ASN A 58 -7.03 -7.37 3.34
CA ASN A 58 -7.91 -6.37 3.98
C ASN A 58 -7.47 -4.92 3.74
N VAL A 59 -7.79 -4.45 2.55
CA VAL A 59 -7.41 -3.14 2.07
C VAL A 59 -8.58 -2.47 1.38
N ARG A 60 -8.48 -1.16 1.21
CA ARG A 60 -9.35 -0.39 0.33
C ARG A 60 -8.53 0.47 -0.60
N VAL A 61 -9.08 0.72 -1.78
CA VAL A 61 -8.58 1.76 -2.69
C VAL A 61 -9.15 3.10 -2.24
N VAL A 62 -8.31 4.13 -2.17
CA VAL A 62 -8.69 5.51 -1.87
C VAL A 62 -9.44 6.07 -3.08
N ALA A 63 -10.69 6.47 -2.87
CA ALA A 63 -11.53 7.07 -3.90
C ALA A 63 -11.36 8.59 -3.94
N PRO A 64 -11.67 9.25 -5.08
CA PRO A 64 -11.78 10.71 -5.11
C PRO A 64 -12.77 11.23 -4.06
N GLY A 65 -12.32 12.19 -3.25
CA GLY A 65 -13.12 12.77 -2.15
C GLY A 65 -12.99 12.05 -0.81
N ASP A 66 -12.22 10.96 -0.73
CA ASP A 66 -11.85 10.37 0.55
C ASP A 66 -10.97 11.31 1.38
N SER A 67 -11.13 11.21 2.69
CA SER A 67 -10.26 11.77 3.71
C SER A 67 -9.84 10.67 4.65
N CYS A 68 -8.74 10.86 5.38
CA CYS A 68 -8.35 9.90 6.40
C CYS A 68 -9.43 9.69 7.47
N THR A 69 -10.20 10.74 7.78
CA THR A 69 -11.32 10.67 8.71
C THR A 69 -12.46 9.81 8.15
N SER A 70 -12.87 10.01 6.89
CA SER A 70 -13.92 9.18 6.28
C SER A 70 -13.47 7.72 6.14
N ILE A 71 -12.20 7.51 5.81
CA ILE A 71 -11.60 6.18 5.72
C ILE A 71 -11.60 5.46 7.07
N ALA A 72 -11.06 6.13 8.09
CA ALA A 72 -10.95 5.58 9.43
C ALA A 72 -12.34 5.28 10.02
N ASN A 73 -13.30 6.20 9.85
CA ASN A 73 -14.68 6.01 10.28
C ASN A 73 -15.34 4.81 9.59
N ALA A 74 -15.17 4.66 8.27
CA ALA A 74 -15.70 3.52 7.53
C ALA A 74 -15.11 2.18 7.98
N ALA A 75 -13.84 2.17 8.41
CA ALA A 75 -13.19 1.00 9.01
C ALA A 75 -13.45 0.82 10.51
N GLY A 76 -14.13 1.75 11.18
CA GLY A 76 -14.32 1.71 12.63
C GLY A 76 -13.02 1.87 13.44
N ILE A 77 -12.02 2.57 12.91
CA ILE A 77 -10.73 2.84 13.59
C ILE A 77 -10.48 4.33 13.78
N SER A 78 -9.47 4.65 14.59
CA SER A 78 -8.96 6.01 14.70
C SER A 78 -8.07 6.36 13.48
N VAL A 79 -7.99 7.66 13.16
CA VAL A 79 -7.03 8.15 12.15
C VAL A 79 -5.60 7.82 12.56
N ALA A 80 -5.28 7.85 13.86
CA ALA A 80 -3.95 7.47 14.35
C ALA A 80 -3.62 6.01 14.04
N THR A 81 -4.60 5.10 14.17
CA THR A 81 -4.46 3.69 13.78
C THR A 81 -4.25 3.55 12.28
N LEU A 82 -5.02 4.31 11.48
CA LEU A 82 -4.86 4.31 10.01
C LEU A 82 -3.45 4.76 9.61
N VAL A 83 -2.94 5.86 10.18
CA VAL A 83 -1.60 6.39 9.92
C VAL A 83 -0.51 5.45 10.43
N ALA A 84 -0.71 4.81 11.59
CA ALA A 84 0.25 3.83 12.11
C ALA A 84 0.40 2.62 11.17
N ASN A 85 -0.69 2.20 10.53
CA ASN A 85 -0.68 1.12 9.55
C ASN A 85 -0.18 1.57 8.17
N ASN A 86 -0.30 2.86 7.85
CA ASN A 86 0.07 3.47 6.57
C ASN A 86 0.90 4.76 6.81
N PRO A 87 2.15 4.66 7.29
CA PRO A 87 2.99 5.83 7.59
C PRO A 87 3.29 6.75 6.39
N ASN A 88 3.14 6.24 5.16
CA ASN A 88 3.26 7.03 3.94
C ASN A 88 2.22 8.16 3.85
N LEU A 89 1.08 8.04 4.56
CA LEU A 89 0.08 9.11 4.67
C LEU A 89 0.59 10.36 5.40
N GLY A 90 1.75 10.25 6.05
CA GLY A 90 2.33 11.29 6.89
C GLY A 90 1.69 11.36 8.28
N PRO A 91 2.38 11.92 9.28
CA PRO A 91 1.92 11.95 10.66
C PRO A 91 0.61 12.74 10.86
N THR A 92 0.28 13.63 9.92
CA THR A 92 -0.94 14.44 9.91
C THR A 92 -1.94 13.99 8.84
N CYS A 93 -1.70 12.86 8.18
CA CYS A 93 -2.57 12.29 7.15
C CYS A 93 -2.88 13.25 5.98
N ASN A 94 -1.84 13.95 5.51
CA ASN A 94 -1.93 14.94 4.43
C ASN A 94 -1.37 14.44 3.08
N LEU A 95 -0.88 13.19 3.04
CA LEU A 95 -0.35 12.54 1.84
C LEU A 95 -1.26 11.42 1.35
N LEU A 96 -2.58 11.60 1.50
CA LEU A 96 -3.58 10.67 1.00
C LEU A 96 -3.92 11.02 -0.46
N PHE A 97 -3.69 10.09 -1.38
CA PHE A 97 -3.93 10.29 -2.81
C PHE A 97 -4.95 9.30 -3.37
N PRO A 98 -5.85 9.73 -4.29
CA PRO A 98 -6.75 8.81 -4.99
C PRO A 98 -5.97 7.72 -5.72
N GLY A 99 -6.45 6.48 -5.63
CA GLY A 99 -5.81 5.30 -6.22
C GLY A 99 -4.86 4.55 -5.28
N GLU A 100 -4.39 5.20 -4.20
CA GLU A 100 -3.58 4.52 -3.18
C GLU A 100 -4.37 3.40 -2.50
N VAL A 101 -3.71 2.33 -2.10
CA VAL A 101 -4.34 1.20 -1.39
C VAL A 101 -3.89 1.16 0.06
N SER A 102 -4.80 1.51 0.96
CA SER A 102 -4.52 1.59 2.41
C SER A 102 -5.07 0.37 3.15
N ILE A 103 -4.33 -0.12 4.15
CA ILE A 103 -4.78 -1.20 5.03
C ILE A 103 -5.92 -0.74 5.94
N GLN A 104 -6.90 -1.62 6.09
CA GLN A 104 -7.96 -1.54 7.09
C GLN A 104 -7.85 -2.76 8.04
N PRO A 105 -8.30 -2.68 9.31
CA PRO A 105 -8.27 -3.80 10.24
C PRO A 105 -9.18 -4.95 9.79
#